data_AF-A0A922CZS3-F1
#
_entry.id   AF-A0A922CZS3-F1
#
_cell.length_a   1.000
_cell.length_b   1.000
_cell.length_c   1.000
_cell.angle_alpha   90.00
_cell.angle_beta   90.00
_cell.angle_gamma   90.00
#
_symmetry.space_group_name_H-M   'P 1'
#
loop_
_entity.id
_entity.type
_entity.pdbx_description
1 polymer ?
#
loop_
_entity_poly.entity_id
_entity_poly.type
_entity_poly.pdbx_seq_one_letter_code
_entity_poly.pdbx_strand_id
1 'polypeptide(L)'
;MAVRPQHMHDGGIVERRLRPIYDWLDNGNNKKALQEAEKVLKKSPSLQAARALKALALFRLGKAPEAYTILEALADEKPSDDTTLQAMTISYRESQQLHKVCALYEAAVKVEPTSEELYSHLFMSYVRVGDHRCQQRTAMALYKFAPKNPYYFWAVMSIVLQAKNTEDPTKKGILLTLAQRMVDNFITEHKMEAEQEARLYIMILELQEKWEDILKFIKRPPLLSTRTWLQFSSLHTIFKKTRLLE
;
A
#
# COMPACT_ATOMS: atom_id res chain seq x y z
N MET A 1 9.28 -15.90 1.65
CA MET A 1 8.27 -15.11 0.91
C MET A 1 8.56 -15.32 -0.57
N ALA A 2 7.55 -15.59 -1.40
CA ALA A 2 7.77 -15.69 -2.84
C ALA A 2 8.28 -14.35 -3.39
N VAL A 3 9.32 -14.40 -4.21
CA VAL A 3 9.97 -13.30 -4.90
C VAL A 3 9.21 -12.98 -6.19
N ARG A 4 8.49 -13.95 -6.75
CA ARG A 4 7.67 -13.75 -7.95
C ARG A 4 6.44 -12.85 -7.67
N PRO A 5 6.21 -11.79 -8.46
CA PRO A 5 5.00 -10.97 -8.38
C PRO A 5 3.72 -11.77 -8.66
N GLN A 6 2.62 -11.45 -7.96
CA GLN A 6 1.31 -12.13 -8.09
C GLN A 6 0.49 -11.66 -9.30
N HIS A 7 0.76 -10.46 -9.82
CA HIS A 7 0.10 -9.90 -11.00
C HIS A 7 1.08 -9.78 -12.17
N MET A 8 1.59 -10.92 -12.65
CA MET A 8 2.33 -10.94 -13.93
C MET A 8 1.31 -11.04 -15.07
N HIS A 9 1.16 -9.97 -15.87
CA HIS A 9 0.41 -10.03 -17.11
C HIS A 9 1.20 -10.83 -18.17
N ASP A 10 0.59 -11.93 -18.62
CA ASP A 10 0.93 -12.85 -19.70
C ASP A 10 2.21 -12.61 -20.54
N GLY A 11 3.21 -13.48 -20.35
CA GLY A 11 3.78 -14.28 -21.45
C GLY A 11 4.88 -13.65 -22.30
N GLY A 12 5.41 -12.48 -21.92
CA GLY A 12 6.48 -11.79 -22.66
C GLY A 12 7.81 -12.55 -22.71
N ILE A 13 8.60 -12.35 -23.77
CA ILE A 13 9.95 -12.95 -23.93
C ILE A 13 10.86 -12.62 -22.73
N VAL A 14 10.72 -11.41 -22.17
CA VAL A 14 11.47 -10.97 -20.99
C VAL A 14 11.07 -11.78 -19.76
N GLU A 15 9.78 -11.99 -19.52
CA GLU A 15 9.29 -12.79 -18.39
C GLU A 15 9.83 -14.23 -18.44
N ARG A 16 9.77 -14.86 -19.63
CA ARG A 16 10.30 -16.22 -19.83
C ARG A 16 11.80 -16.32 -19.52
N ARG A 17 12.56 -15.25 -19.76
CA ARG A 17 13.99 -15.18 -19.44
C ARG A 17 14.25 -14.97 -17.94
N LEU A 18 13.36 -14.26 -17.24
CA LEU A 18 13.50 -13.99 -15.81
C LEU A 18 12.99 -15.13 -14.93
N ARG A 19 12.04 -15.94 -15.42
CA ARG A 19 11.41 -17.04 -14.66
C ARG A 19 12.41 -17.99 -13.99
N PRO A 20 13.48 -18.47 -14.66
CA PRO A 20 14.47 -19.32 -13.98
C PRO A 20 15.15 -18.63 -12.80
N ILE A 21 15.36 -17.31 -12.86
CA ILE A 21 15.97 -16.55 -11.77
C ILE A 21 15.01 -16.53 -10.58
N TYR A 22 13.74 -16.23 -10.80
CA TYR A 22 12.70 -16.27 -9.75
C TYR A 22 12.59 -17.66 -9.13
N ASP A 23 12.50 -18.71 -9.95
CA ASP A 23 12.37 -20.09 -9.46
C ASP A 23 13.54 -20.47 -8.54
N TRP A 24 14.78 -20.09 -8.88
CA TRP A 24 15.93 -20.36 -8.01
C TRP A 24 15.96 -19.50 -6.75
N LEU A 25 15.54 -18.23 -6.82
CA LEU A 25 15.42 -17.35 -5.65
C LEU A 25 14.35 -17.85 -4.67
N ASP A 26 13.22 -18.33 -5.19
CA ASP A 26 12.12 -18.87 -4.38
C ASP A 26 12.50 -20.19 -3.70
N ASN A 27 13.30 -21.01 -4.38
CA ASN A 27 13.88 -22.23 -3.83
C ASN A 27 15.09 -21.97 -2.89
N GLY A 28 15.48 -20.71 -2.67
CA GLY A 28 16.63 -20.34 -1.83
C GLY A 28 18.00 -20.67 -2.42
N ASN A 29 18.08 -21.15 -3.66
CA ASN A 29 19.34 -21.46 -4.33
C ASN A 29 19.94 -20.20 -4.99
N ASN A 30 20.44 -19.30 -4.15
CA ASN A 30 20.93 -17.99 -4.59
C ASN A 30 22.15 -18.08 -5.53
N LYS A 31 22.96 -19.15 -5.44
CA LYS A 31 24.09 -19.37 -6.38
C LYS A 31 23.60 -19.63 -7.80
N LYS A 32 22.59 -20.49 -7.96
CA LYS A 32 21.99 -20.75 -9.28
C LYS A 32 21.22 -19.54 -9.80
N ALA A 33 20.51 -18.83 -8.93
CA ALA A 33 19.85 -17.58 -9.31
C ALA A 33 20.84 -16.55 -9.87
N LEU A 34 22.00 -16.38 -9.22
CA LEU A 34 23.06 -15.49 -9.71
C LEU A 34 23.58 -15.93 -11.09
N GLN A 35 23.83 -17.23 -11.29
CA GLN A 35 24.26 -17.76 -12.58
C GLN A 35 23.24 -17.53 -13.69
N GLU A 36 21.96 -17.75 -13.42
CA GLU A 36 20.89 -17.49 -14.40
C GLU A 36 20.76 -16.00 -14.70
N ALA A 37 20.86 -15.13 -13.70
CA ALA A 37 20.85 -13.68 -13.89
C ALA A 37 22.02 -13.23 -14.78
N GLU A 38 23.23 -13.76 -14.57
CA GLU A 38 24.38 -13.46 -15.41
C GLU A 38 24.24 -13.98 -16.84
N LYS A 39 23.64 -15.16 -17.06
CA LYS A 39 23.32 -15.66 -18.40
C LYS A 39 22.37 -14.73 -19.14
N VAL A 40 21.34 -14.23 -18.46
CA VAL A 40 20.40 -13.25 -19.03
C VAL A 40 21.13 -11.95 -19.37
N LEU A 41 21.94 -11.43 -18.45
CA LEU A 41 22.68 -10.18 -18.65
C LEU A 41 23.74 -10.27 -19.73
N LYS A 42 24.33 -11.44 -20.01
CA LYS A 42 25.22 -11.64 -21.17
C LYS A 42 24.51 -11.40 -22.51
N LYS A 43 23.20 -11.71 -22.58
CA LYS A 43 22.38 -11.52 -23.79
C LYS A 43 21.68 -10.18 -23.81
N SER A 44 21.40 -9.59 -22.65
CA SER A 44 20.64 -8.35 -22.50
C SER A 44 21.21 -7.53 -21.33
N PRO A 45 22.37 -6.87 -21.52
CA PRO A 45 23.07 -6.17 -20.43
C PRO A 45 22.27 -5.01 -19.82
N SER A 46 21.40 -4.38 -20.62
CA SER A 46 20.56 -3.25 -20.19
C SER A 46 19.31 -3.66 -19.42
N LEU A 47 18.99 -4.96 -19.31
CA LEU A 47 17.76 -5.43 -18.67
C LEU A 47 17.79 -5.17 -17.16
N GLN A 48 17.13 -4.09 -16.74
CA GLN A 48 17.13 -3.59 -15.36
C GLN A 48 16.60 -4.63 -14.36
N ALA A 49 15.48 -5.28 -14.66
CA ALA A 49 14.94 -6.36 -13.83
C ALA A 49 15.94 -7.49 -13.55
N ALA A 50 16.73 -7.93 -14.54
CA ALA A 50 17.74 -8.96 -14.33
C ALA A 50 18.90 -8.46 -13.45
N ARG A 51 19.28 -7.17 -13.56
CA ARG A 51 20.25 -6.53 -12.66
C ARG A 51 19.73 -6.46 -11.23
N ALA A 52 18.45 -6.11 -11.04
CA ALA A 52 17.82 -6.07 -9.72
C ALA A 52 17.76 -7.46 -9.07
N LEU A 53 17.39 -8.50 -9.84
CA LEU A 53 17.39 -9.89 -9.34
C LEU A 53 18.81 -10.41 -9.07
N LYS A 54 19.81 -10.00 -9.86
CA LYS A 54 21.22 -10.25 -9.55
C LYS A 54 21.62 -9.63 -8.21
N ALA A 55 21.22 -8.39 -7.95
CA ALA A 55 21.49 -7.73 -6.68
C ALA A 55 20.85 -8.47 -5.50
N LEU A 56 19.60 -8.93 -5.65
CA LEU A 56 18.92 -9.76 -4.65
C LEU A 56 19.70 -11.06 -4.36
N ALA A 57 20.12 -11.78 -5.41
CA ALA A 57 20.89 -13.01 -5.26
C ALA A 57 22.24 -12.74 -4.56
N LEU A 58 22.95 -11.67 -4.93
CA LEU A 58 24.20 -11.26 -4.29
C LEU A 58 24.02 -10.92 -2.81
N PHE A 59 22.98 -10.15 -2.49
CA PHE A 59 22.66 -9.80 -1.11
C PHE A 59 22.44 -11.06 -0.25
N ARG A 60 21.62 -12.01 -0.73
CA ARG A 60 21.36 -13.29 -0.04
C ARG A 60 22.57 -14.23 0.03
N LEU A 61 23.61 -14.00 -0.78
CA LEU A 61 24.89 -14.70 -0.71
C LEU A 61 25.89 -14.03 0.24
N GLY A 62 25.49 -12.98 0.96
CA GLY A 62 26.37 -12.22 1.86
C GLY A 62 27.22 -11.16 1.15
N LYS A 63 27.00 -10.92 -0.14
CA LYS A 63 27.74 -9.93 -0.95
C LYS A 63 27.01 -8.59 -1.02
N ALA A 64 26.67 -8.05 0.14
CA ALA A 64 25.87 -6.83 0.25
C ALA A 64 26.47 -5.61 -0.47
N PRO A 65 27.79 -5.33 -0.43
CA PRO A 65 28.37 -4.17 -1.12
C PRO A 65 28.19 -4.21 -2.64
N GLU A 66 28.37 -5.39 -3.25
CA GLU A 66 28.15 -5.59 -4.70
C GLU A 66 26.66 -5.38 -5.05
N ALA A 67 25.75 -5.88 -4.21
CA ALA A 67 24.32 -5.71 -4.40
C ALA A 67 23.89 -4.24 -4.33
N TYR A 68 24.39 -3.48 -3.36
CA TYR A 68 24.03 -2.07 -3.20
C TYR A 68 24.55 -1.20 -4.34
N THR A 69 25.77 -1.46 -4.82
CA THR A 69 26.30 -0.76 -5.99
C THR A 69 25.38 -0.91 -7.21
N ILE A 70 24.83 -2.12 -7.43
CA ILE A 70 23.89 -2.37 -8.52
C ILE A 70 22.55 -1.65 -8.28
N LEU A 71 22.01 -1.70 -7.06
CA LEU A 71 20.73 -1.08 -6.73
C LEU A 71 20.78 0.45 -6.79
N GLU A 72 21.89 1.06 -6.41
CA GLU A 72 22.10 2.50 -6.49
C GLU A 72 22.19 2.97 -7.94
N ALA A 73 22.99 2.28 -8.76
CA ALA A 73 23.03 2.55 -10.20
C ALA A 73 21.66 2.40 -10.87
N LEU A 74 20.87 1.38 -10.48
CA LEU A 74 19.50 1.22 -10.98
C LEU A 74 18.57 2.35 -10.51
N ALA A 75 18.71 2.82 -9.27
CA ALA A 75 17.88 3.92 -8.77
C ALA A 75 18.13 5.22 -9.53
N ASP A 76 19.39 5.48 -9.92
CA ASP A 76 19.77 6.65 -10.72
C ASP A 76 19.16 6.63 -12.14
N GLU A 77 18.92 5.43 -12.68
CA GLU A 77 18.23 5.25 -13.97
C GLU A 77 16.71 5.51 -13.89
N LYS A 78 16.16 5.69 -12.68
CA LYS A 78 14.73 5.99 -12.43
C LYS A 78 13.77 5.03 -13.15
N PRO A 79 13.84 3.72 -12.88
CA PRO A 79 12.95 2.75 -13.48
C PRO A 79 11.49 3.06 -13.10
N SER A 80 10.58 2.85 -14.05
CA SER A 80 9.13 2.95 -13.84
C SER A 80 8.39 1.64 -14.12
N ASP A 81 9.07 0.62 -14.69
CA ASP A 81 8.46 -0.67 -14.96
C ASP A 81 8.29 -1.51 -13.68
N ASP A 82 7.12 -2.13 -13.53
CA ASP A 82 6.77 -2.89 -12.31
C ASP A 82 7.77 -4.03 -12.04
N THR A 83 8.23 -4.75 -13.08
CA THR A 83 9.09 -5.92 -12.89
C THR A 83 10.42 -5.54 -12.22
N THR A 84 11.06 -4.46 -12.69
CA THR A 84 12.26 -3.90 -12.06
C THR A 84 11.97 -3.38 -10.66
N LEU A 85 10.91 -2.58 -10.50
CA LEU A 85 10.55 -1.96 -9.23
C LEU A 85 10.25 -2.98 -8.13
N GLN A 86 9.55 -4.08 -8.44
CA GLN A 86 9.30 -5.18 -7.50
C GLN A 86 10.60 -5.87 -7.08
N ALA A 87 11.48 -6.19 -8.03
CA ALA A 87 12.76 -6.84 -7.73
C ALA A 87 13.65 -5.97 -6.84
N MET A 88 13.70 -4.65 -7.10
CA MET A 88 14.38 -3.69 -6.24
C MET A 88 13.71 -3.58 -4.86
N THR A 89 12.38 -3.52 -4.81
CA THR A 89 11.60 -3.47 -3.58
C THR A 89 11.89 -4.66 -2.67
N ILE A 90 11.97 -5.88 -3.21
CA ILE A 90 12.31 -7.08 -2.44
C ILE A 90 13.72 -6.96 -1.86
N SER A 91 14.68 -6.54 -2.67
CA SER A 91 16.07 -6.34 -2.24
C SER A 91 16.19 -5.31 -1.12
N TYR A 92 15.50 -4.17 -1.24
CA TYR A 92 15.49 -3.14 -0.19
C TYR A 92 14.78 -3.60 1.08
N ARG A 93 13.69 -4.39 0.96
CA ARG A 93 12.98 -4.93 2.13
C ARG A 93 13.81 -5.95 2.89
N GLU A 94 14.48 -6.87 2.20
CA GLU A 94 15.34 -7.86 2.85
C GLU A 94 16.57 -7.23 3.51
N SER A 95 17.06 -6.12 2.94
CA SER A 95 18.15 -5.33 3.53
C SER A 95 17.68 -4.25 4.52
N GLN A 96 16.42 -4.25 4.94
CA GLN A 96 15.84 -3.28 5.89
C GLN A 96 15.94 -1.80 5.47
N GLN A 97 16.14 -1.52 4.18
CA GLN A 97 16.22 -0.17 3.62
C GLN A 97 14.84 0.31 3.13
N LEU A 98 13.84 0.29 4.03
CA LEU A 98 12.45 0.59 3.67
C LEU A 98 12.25 2.03 3.15
N HIS A 99 13.06 2.99 3.62
CA HIS A 99 13.03 4.36 3.12
C HIS A 99 13.43 4.47 1.64
N LYS A 100 14.36 3.60 1.16
CA LYS A 100 14.74 3.55 -0.26
C LYS A 100 13.59 3.05 -1.14
N VAL A 101 12.70 2.21 -0.61
CA VAL A 101 11.47 1.82 -1.31
C VAL A 101 10.56 3.02 -1.54
N CYS A 102 10.43 3.91 -0.54
CA CYS A 102 9.65 5.14 -0.68
C CYS A 102 10.25 6.03 -1.78
N ALA A 103 11.56 6.30 -1.71
CA ALA A 103 12.27 7.11 -2.72
C ALA A 103 12.19 6.50 -4.13
N LEU A 104 12.25 5.18 -4.25
CA LEU A 104 12.10 4.45 -5.50
C LEU A 104 10.74 4.73 -6.15
N TYR A 105 9.64 4.55 -5.41
CA TYR A 105 8.31 4.82 -5.95
C TYR A 105 8.01 6.31 -6.11
N GLU A 106 8.59 7.19 -5.29
CA GLU A 106 8.55 8.65 -5.50
C GLU A 106 9.18 9.07 -6.83
N ALA A 107 10.27 8.40 -7.23
CA ALA A 107 10.88 8.62 -8.53
C ALA A 107 10.00 8.05 -9.65
N ALA A 108 9.46 6.84 -9.49
CA ALA A 108 8.62 6.19 -10.49
C ALA A 108 7.34 6.99 -10.80
N VAL A 109 6.63 7.52 -9.78
CA VAL A 109 5.44 8.36 -10.01
C VAL A 109 5.76 9.71 -10.66
N LYS A 110 7.02 10.19 -10.61
CA LYS A 110 7.42 11.39 -11.36
C LYS A 110 7.63 11.09 -12.84
N VAL A 111 8.04 9.86 -13.17
CA VAL A 111 8.17 9.41 -14.57
C VAL A 111 6.79 9.12 -15.16
N GLU A 112 5.92 8.45 -14.40
CA GLU A 112 4.56 8.08 -14.81
C GLU A 112 3.50 8.62 -13.83
N PRO A 113 3.15 9.92 -13.93
CA PRO A 113 2.32 10.62 -12.93
C PRO A 113 0.83 10.23 -12.92
N THR A 114 0.40 9.37 -13.83
CA THR A 114 -0.99 8.90 -13.93
C THR A 114 -1.12 7.40 -13.69
N SER A 115 -0.06 6.71 -13.27
CA SER A 115 -0.08 5.28 -13.00
C SER A 115 -0.69 4.98 -11.63
N GLU A 116 -1.92 4.48 -11.62
CA GLU A 116 -2.66 4.11 -10.40
C GLU A 116 -1.90 3.06 -9.56
N GLU A 117 -1.23 2.12 -10.22
CA GLU A 117 -0.44 1.06 -9.61
C GLU A 117 0.80 1.61 -8.87
N LEU A 118 1.56 2.50 -9.51
CA LEU A 118 2.75 3.12 -8.88
C LEU A 118 2.36 3.96 -7.66
N TYR A 119 1.27 4.71 -7.73
CA TYR A 119 0.76 5.44 -6.57
C TYR A 119 0.29 4.51 -5.45
N SER A 120 -0.31 3.36 -5.80
CA SER A 120 -0.71 2.36 -4.81
C SER A 120 0.51 1.75 -4.11
N HIS A 121 1.57 1.43 -4.85
CA HIS A 121 2.83 0.99 -4.26
C HIS A 121 3.52 2.06 -3.41
N LEU A 122 3.51 3.32 -3.86
CA LEU A 122 4.02 4.45 -3.09
C LEU A 122 3.26 4.59 -1.76
N PHE A 123 1.93 4.57 -1.80
CA PHE A 123 1.09 4.61 -0.59
C PHE A 123 1.45 3.47 0.37
N MET A 124 1.50 2.24 -0.13
CA MET A 124 1.84 1.06 0.68
C MET A 124 3.27 1.13 1.23
N SER A 125 4.21 1.75 0.52
CA SER A 125 5.57 1.97 1.02
C SER A 125 5.57 2.88 2.25
N TYR A 126 4.79 3.97 2.22
CA TYR A 126 4.62 4.86 3.38
C TYR A 126 3.86 4.20 4.54
N VAL A 127 2.92 3.29 4.26
CA VAL A 127 2.29 2.45 5.29
C VAL A 127 3.34 1.60 6.01
N ARG A 128 4.31 1.02 5.30
CA ARG A 128 5.35 0.18 5.91
C ARG A 128 6.31 0.95 6.80
N VAL A 129 6.62 2.20 6.49
CA VAL A 129 7.49 3.06 7.32
C VAL A 129 6.72 3.89 8.35
N GLY A 130 5.39 3.84 8.35
CA GLY A 130 4.55 4.59 9.30
C GLY A 130 4.48 6.10 9.02
N ASP A 131 4.82 6.54 7.81
CA ASP A 131 4.71 7.95 7.42
C ASP A 131 3.26 8.30 7.00
N HIS A 132 2.42 8.53 8.00
CA HIS A 132 1.00 8.79 7.79
C HIS A 132 0.72 10.11 7.05
N ARG A 133 1.65 11.06 7.09
CA ARG A 133 1.51 12.34 6.39
C ARG A 133 1.72 12.14 4.89
N CYS A 134 2.76 11.40 4.52
CA CYS A 134 3.00 11.07 3.12
C CYS A 134 1.97 10.08 2.56
N GLN A 135 1.44 9.16 3.38
CA GLN A 135 0.28 8.34 3.00
C GLN A 135 -0.92 9.22 2.61
N GLN A 136 -1.33 10.17 3.46
CA GLN A 136 -2.45 11.07 3.19
C GLN A 136 -2.23 11.83 1.87
N ARG A 137 -1.06 12.42 1.68
CA ARG A 137 -0.74 13.19 0.46
C ARG A 137 -0.82 12.32 -0.79
N THR A 138 -0.27 11.12 -0.73
CA THR A 138 -0.23 10.18 -1.85
C THR A 138 -1.64 9.70 -2.21
N ALA A 139 -2.44 9.32 -1.21
CA ALA A 139 -3.82 8.88 -1.41
C ALA A 139 -4.70 9.99 -2.01
N MET A 140 -4.55 11.25 -1.54
CA MET A 140 -5.28 12.38 -2.12
C MET A 140 -4.83 12.70 -3.55
N ALA A 141 -3.53 12.58 -3.85
CA ALA A 141 -3.03 12.75 -5.22
C ALA A 141 -3.59 11.67 -6.15
N LEU A 142 -3.62 10.41 -5.69
CA LEU A 142 -4.21 9.29 -6.41
C LEU A 142 -5.71 9.50 -6.68
N TYR A 143 -6.47 9.85 -5.65
CA TYR A 143 -7.90 10.12 -5.77
C TYR A 143 -8.21 11.25 -6.76
N LYS A 144 -7.35 12.27 -6.84
CA LYS A 144 -7.55 13.41 -7.74
C LYS A 144 -7.63 13.01 -9.21
N PHE A 145 -6.82 12.05 -9.67
CA PHE A 145 -6.84 11.60 -11.07
C PHE A 145 -7.62 10.29 -11.28
N ALA A 146 -7.73 9.46 -10.24
CA ALA A 146 -8.52 8.23 -10.24
C ALA A 146 -9.54 8.29 -9.07
N PRO A 147 -10.71 8.93 -9.25
CA PRO A 147 -11.64 9.22 -8.16
C PRO A 147 -12.46 7.99 -7.71
N LYS A 148 -11.78 7.02 -7.09
CA LYS A 148 -12.39 5.81 -6.51
C LYS A 148 -12.51 5.98 -4.99
N ASN A 149 -13.65 5.59 -4.42
CA ASN A 149 -13.91 5.68 -2.98
C ASN A 149 -12.79 5.11 -2.10
N PRO A 150 -12.23 3.91 -2.38
CA PRO A 150 -11.16 3.35 -1.56
C PRO A 150 -9.96 4.29 -1.39
N TYR A 151 -9.57 5.06 -2.41
CA TYR A 151 -8.43 5.98 -2.34
C TYR A 151 -8.72 7.22 -1.49
N TYR A 152 -9.96 7.70 -1.53
CA TYR A 152 -10.39 8.75 -0.61
C TYR A 152 -10.36 8.26 0.84
N PHE A 153 -10.87 7.05 1.09
CA PHE A 153 -10.89 6.48 2.44
C PHE A 153 -9.51 6.03 2.94
N TRP A 154 -8.55 5.75 2.05
CA TRP A 154 -7.14 5.64 2.43
C TRP A 154 -6.62 6.96 3.01
N ALA A 155 -6.92 8.09 2.38
CA ALA A 155 -6.54 9.40 2.91
C ALA A 155 -7.21 9.70 4.27
N VAL A 156 -8.51 9.40 4.41
CA VAL A 156 -9.23 9.53 5.70
C VAL A 156 -8.58 8.67 6.78
N MET A 157 -8.28 7.40 6.48
CA MET A 157 -7.61 6.50 7.43
C MET A 157 -6.22 7.04 7.83
N SER A 158 -5.44 7.56 6.88
CA SER A 158 -4.14 8.16 7.19
C SER A 158 -4.24 9.38 8.11
N ILE A 159 -5.31 10.18 8.02
CA ILE A 159 -5.58 11.28 8.96
C ILE A 159 -5.90 10.74 10.34
N VAL A 160 -6.71 9.68 10.44
CA VAL A 160 -7.01 9.02 11.72
C VAL A 160 -5.74 8.46 12.36
N LEU A 161 -4.85 7.84 11.59
CA LEU A 161 -3.56 7.35 12.09
C LEU A 161 -2.67 8.50 12.60
N GLN A 162 -2.63 9.65 11.89
CA GLN A 162 -1.96 10.85 12.41
C GLN A 162 -2.55 11.31 13.75
N ALA A 163 -3.87 11.25 13.91
CA ALA A 163 -4.57 11.64 15.13
C ALA A 163 -4.30 10.67 16.30
N LYS A 164 -4.15 9.37 16.02
CA LYS A 164 -3.82 8.36 17.03
C LYS A 164 -2.35 8.42 17.46
N ASN A 165 -1.46 8.88 16.59
CA ASN A 165 -0.02 8.92 16.83
C ASN A 165 0.48 10.26 17.42
N THR A 166 -0.38 11.27 17.54
CA THR A 166 -0.01 12.57 18.12
C THR A 166 -0.38 12.62 19.60
N GLU A 167 0.52 13.16 20.42
CA GLU A 167 0.27 13.40 21.85
C GLU A 167 -0.46 14.73 22.10
N ASP A 168 -0.36 15.68 21.16
CA ASP A 168 -1.03 16.98 21.19
C ASP A 168 -2.57 16.82 21.06
N PRO A 169 -3.35 17.13 22.12
CA PRO A 169 -4.80 17.02 22.11
C PRO A 169 -5.49 17.96 21.11
N THR A 170 -4.94 19.17 20.93
CA THR A 170 -5.48 20.15 19.97
C THR A 170 -5.31 19.65 18.55
N LYS A 171 -4.10 19.18 18.22
CA LYS A 171 -3.82 18.60 16.90
C LYS A 171 -4.66 17.36 16.65
N LYS A 172 -4.83 16.49 17.65
CA LYS A 172 -5.71 15.32 17.58
C LYS A 172 -7.15 15.73 17.25
N GLY A 173 -7.71 16.71 17.98
CA GLY A 173 -9.06 17.22 17.73
C GLY A 173 -9.25 17.80 16.32
N ILE A 174 -8.27 18.56 15.82
CA ILE A 174 -8.29 19.11 14.46
C ILE A 174 -8.30 17.99 13.41
N LEU A 175 -7.44 16.98 13.56
CA LEU A 175 -7.34 15.86 12.62
C LEU A 175 -8.62 15.01 12.60
N LEU A 176 -9.19 14.70 13.77
CA LEU A 176 -10.45 13.95 13.84
C LEU A 176 -11.63 14.74 13.27
N THR A 177 -11.68 16.05 13.52
CA THR A 177 -12.71 16.92 12.94
C THR A 177 -12.60 16.96 11.41
N LEU A 178 -11.38 17.03 10.87
CA LEU A 178 -11.14 16.96 9.43
C LEU A 178 -11.60 15.62 8.85
N ALA A 179 -11.18 14.50 9.46
CA ALA A 179 -11.58 13.16 9.01
C ALA A 179 -13.11 12.99 9.04
N GLN A 180 -13.78 13.48 10.09
CA GLN A 180 -15.23 13.44 10.18
C GLN A 180 -15.89 14.22 9.03
N ARG A 181 -15.49 15.48 8.82
CA ARG A 181 -16.04 16.32 7.74
C ARG A 181 -15.87 15.69 6.35
N MET A 182 -14.73 15.03 6.12
CA MET A 182 -14.47 14.32 4.87
C MET A 182 -15.50 13.21 4.62
N VAL A 183 -15.90 12.47 5.66
CA VAL A 183 -16.89 11.39 5.55
C VAL A 183 -18.32 11.93 5.58
N ASP A 184 -18.61 12.99 6.34
CA ASP A 184 -19.91 13.66 6.37
C ASP A 184 -20.33 14.14 4.97
N ASN A 185 -19.38 14.65 4.17
CA ASN A 185 -19.61 15.02 2.77
C ASN A 185 -20.06 13.80 1.94
N PHE A 186 -19.40 12.65 2.09
CA PHE A 186 -19.79 11.42 1.38
C PHE A 186 -21.15 10.89 1.81
N ILE A 187 -21.49 10.99 3.10
CA ILE A 187 -22.80 10.62 3.62
C ILE A 187 -23.89 11.53 3.04
N THR A 188 -23.65 12.84 3.02
CA THR A 188 -24.59 13.85 2.51
C THR A 188 -24.83 13.69 1.00
N GLU A 189 -23.78 13.35 0.25
CA GLU A 189 -23.86 13.11 -1.18
C GLU A 189 -24.32 11.70 -1.55
N HIS A 190 -24.66 10.85 -0.56
CA HIS A 190 -25.05 9.45 -0.75
C HIS A 190 -24.02 8.61 -1.53
N LYS A 191 -22.72 8.91 -1.34
CA LYS A 191 -21.59 8.26 -2.02
C LYS A 191 -20.95 7.13 -1.22
N MET A 192 -21.55 6.71 -0.11
CA MET A 192 -21.07 5.58 0.68
C MET A 192 -21.42 4.28 -0.03
N GLU A 193 -20.42 3.44 -0.31
CA GLU A 193 -20.57 2.22 -1.12
C GLU A 193 -20.25 0.95 -0.32
N ALA A 194 -19.38 1.05 0.70
CA ALA A 194 -18.85 -0.11 1.40
C ALA A 194 -19.06 -0.05 2.92
N GLU A 195 -19.20 -1.23 3.54
CA GLU A 195 -19.39 -1.35 5.00
C GLU A 195 -18.20 -0.78 5.78
N GLN A 196 -17.00 -0.96 5.25
CA GLN A 196 -15.75 -0.51 5.85
C GLN A 196 -15.70 1.01 5.99
N GLU A 197 -16.35 1.75 5.09
CA GLU A 197 -16.45 3.21 5.13
C GLU A 197 -17.33 3.64 6.31
N ALA A 198 -18.47 2.95 6.51
CA ALA A 198 -19.35 3.19 7.65
C ALA A 198 -18.68 2.83 8.98
N ARG A 199 -17.90 1.75 9.02
CA ARG A 199 -17.10 1.36 10.20
C ARG A 199 -16.01 2.40 10.52
N LEU A 200 -15.33 2.93 9.51
CA LEU A 200 -14.35 4.00 9.67
C LEU A 200 -15.01 5.28 10.20
N TYR A 201 -16.21 5.63 9.72
CA TYR A 201 -16.97 6.76 10.26
C TYR A 201 -17.30 6.58 11.75
N ILE A 202 -17.78 5.40 12.14
CA ILE A 202 -18.05 5.08 13.55
C ILE A 202 -16.77 5.21 14.38
N MET A 203 -15.64 4.66 13.93
CA MET A 203 -14.36 4.79 14.63
C MET A 203 -13.95 6.27 14.81
N ILE A 204 -14.17 7.13 13.81
CA ILE A 204 -13.88 8.57 13.92
C ILE A 204 -14.76 9.24 14.98
N LEU A 205 -16.04 8.86 15.08
CA LEU A 205 -16.94 9.39 16.12
C LEU A 205 -16.60 8.84 17.51
N GLU A 206 -16.20 7.57 17.63
CA GLU A 206 -15.76 6.96 18.87
C GLU A 206 -14.51 7.65 19.41
N LEU A 207 -13.53 7.94 18.55
CA LEU A 207 -12.31 8.68 18.92
C LEU A 207 -12.59 10.13 19.35
N GLN A 208 -13.76 10.67 19.02
CA GLN A 208 -14.25 11.97 19.45
C GLN A 208 -15.28 11.88 20.60
N GLU A 209 -15.60 10.66 21.07
CA GLU A 209 -16.61 10.40 22.11
C GLU A 209 -18.02 10.91 21.75
N LYS A 210 -18.36 10.96 20.45
CA LYS A 210 -19.67 11.41 19.95
C LYS A 210 -20.69 10.28 19.91
N TRP A 211 -21.03 9.73 21.07
CA TRP A 211 -21.88 8.54 21.21
C TRP A 211 -23.30 8.73 20.64
N GLU A 212 -23.88 9.91 20.80
CA GLU A 212 -25.21 10.22 20.26
C GLU A 212 -25.23 10.19 18.73
N ASP A 213 -24.18 10.68 18.08
CA ASP A 213 -24.09 10.73 16.63
C ASP A 213 -23.87 9.34 16.03
N ILE A 214 -23.16 8.46 16.74
CA ILE A 214 -23.06 7.03 16.40
C ILE A 214 -24.46 6.39 16.42
N LEU A 215 -25.23 6.60 17.48
CA LEU A 215 -26.58 6.06 17.60
C LEU A 215 -27.50 6.60 16.49
N LYS A 216 -27.42 7.90 16.19
CA LYS A 216 -28.18 8.51 15.09
C LYS A 216 -27.79 7.89 13.75
N PHE A 217 -26.50 7.68 13.49
CA PHE A 217 -26.00 7.09 12.25
C PHE A 217 -26.47 5.65 12.07
N ILE A 218 -26.36 4.80 13.10
CA ILE A 218 -26.77 3.39 13.06
C ILE A 218 -28.28 3.24 12.89
N LYS A 219 -29.08 4.15 13.44
CA LYS A 219 -30.55 4.10 13.36
C LYS A 219 -31.12 4.59 12.02
N ARG A 220 -30.31 5.19 11.14
CA ARG A 220 -30.79 5.64 9.83
C ARG A 220 -31.17 4.44 8.94
N PRO A 221 -32.14 4.60 8.03
CA PRO A 221 -32.44 3.59 7.01
C PRO A 221 -31.19 3.24 6.17
N PRO A 222 -31.21 2.10 5.45
CA PRO A 222 -30.04 1.60 4.76
C PRO A 222 -29.31 2.59 3.85
N LEU A 223 -28.14 3.08 4.28
CA LEU A 223 -27.22 3.86 3.43
C LEU A 223 -26.44 2.97 2.44
N LEU A 224 -26.37 1.65 2.69
CA LEU A 224 -25.72 0.66 1.83
C LEU A 224 -26.78 -0.22 1.18
N SER A 225 -26.47 -0.90 0.08
CA SER A 225 -27.40 -1.84 -0.53
C SER A 225 -27.93 -2.86 0.50
N THR A 226 -29.18 -3.30 0.34
CA THR A 226 -29.91 -4.14 1.32
C THR A 226 -29.14 -5.38 1.79
N ARG A 227 -28.22 -5.90 0.97
CA ARG A 227 -27.39 -7.07 1.27
C ARG A 227 -26.26 -6.79 2.27
N THR A 228 -25.62 -5.62 2.21
CA THR A 228 -24.56 -5.21 3.16
C THR A 228 -25.17 -4.74 4.49
N TRP A 229 -26.40 -4.21 4.48
CA TRP A 229 -27.11 -3.81 5.70
C TRP A 229 -27.50 -4.97 6.62
N LEU A 230 -27.88 -6.12 6.06
CA LEU A 230 -28.23 -7.30 6.85
C LEU A 230 -27.02 -7.83 7.65
N GLN A 231 -25.82 -7.81 7.06
CA GLN A 231 -24.57 -8.15 7.77
C GLN A 231 -24.26 -7.13 8.88
N PHE A 232 -24.47 -5.83 8.63
CA PHE A 232 -24.31 -4.77 9.62
C PHE A 232 -25.28 -4.91 10.82
N SER A 233 -26.56 -5.23 10.57
CA SER A 233 -27.55 -5.43 11.64
C SER A 233 -27.25 -6.63 12.54
N SER A 234 -26.57 -7.67 12.02
CA SER A 234 -26.25 -8.87 12.78
C SER A 234 -25.22 -8.60 13.90
N LEU A 235 -24.32 -7.63 13.70
CA LEU A 235 -23.39 -7.14 14.72
C LEU A 235 -24.09 -6.30 15.80
N HIS A 236 -25.17 -5.61 15.46
CA HIS A 236 -25.99 -4.87 16.43
C HIS A 236 -26.65 -5.80 17.46
N THR A 237 -26.99 -7.03 17.05
CA THR A 237 -27.50 -8.07 17.96
C THR A 237 -26.42 -8.57 18.93
N ILE A 238 -25.15 -8.55 18.54
CA ILE A 238 -24.02 -8.98 19.38
C ILE A 238 -23.68 -7.91 20.42
N PHE A 239 -23.71 -6.62 20.07
CA PHE A 239 -23.48 -5.52 21.02
C PHE A 239 -24.63 -5.32 22.03
N LYS A 240 -25.88 -5.60 21.65
CA LYS A 240 -27.00 -5.61 22.63
C LYS A 240 -26.91 -6.77 23.62
N LYS A 241 -26.36 -7.94 23.22
CA LYS A 241 -26.20 -9.09 24.12
C LYS A 241 -25.07 -8.92 25.13
N THR A 242 -24.05 -8.11 24.84
CA THR A 242 -22.90 -7.88 25.72
C THR A 242 -23.15 -6.80 26.78
N ARG A 243 -24.16 -5.92 26.61
CA ARG A 243 -24.60 -4.94 27.62
C ARG A 243 -25.74 -5.40 28.55
N LEU A 244 -26.22 -6.63 28.38
CA LEU A 244 -27.24 -7.24 29.28
C LEU A 244 -26.61 -8.25 30.26
N LEU A 245 -25.27 -8.23 30.40
CA LEU A 245 -24.50 -9.09 31.31
C LEU A 245 -23.63 -8.27 32.29
N GLU A 246 -24.01 -7.02 32.56
CA GLU A 246 -23.56 -6.25 33.74
C GLU A 246 -24.75 -5.96 34.65
#